data_AF-A0A9E4LKU7-F1
#
_entry.id   AF-A0A9E4LKU7-F1
#
_cell.length_a   1.000
_cell.length_b   1.000
_cell.length_c   1.000
_cell.angle_alpha   90.00
_cell.angle_beta   90.00
_cell.angle_gamma   90.00
#
_symmetry.space_group_name_H-M   'P 1'
#
loop_
_entity.id
_entity.type
_entity.pdbx_description
1 polymer ?
#
loop_
_entity_poly.entity_id
_entity_poly.type
_entity_poly.pdbx_seq_one_letter_code
_entity_poly.pdbx_strand_id
1 'polypeptide(L)'
;MDLQFEIGDPQRPRGHALLYFRVDTEPDSVYGTYIITLPITADLTKYVPPFLAAHLGSGGSGPLANFSAFAMPPMSELVEGGYDHLVRLANRRGDDLVYGGNMFSYDLARMMESVAQAVQEYSDACSQADTDGGAASVPADDAALPETVSGLLAGGGGDREVDTGGLGVNEVLWSFMSEGDRLAEMGRLLGRLRFAQEGNDTSAIDEIIAEMTALGRHLPEAFSIGSLVHAAGDTSANGAQLAQLYLDRCYRLSSGDAEQVRRIDEAIRNLERRG
;
A
#
# COMPACT_ATOMS: atom_id res chain seq x y z
N MET A 1 21.78 -7.60 -12.51
CA MET A 1 20.95 -7.63 -13.72
C MET A 1 21.60 -6.66 -14.70
N ASP A 2 21.26 -6.75 -15.99
CA ASP A 2 21.81 -5.86 -17.02
C ASP A 2 20.65 -5.25 -17.78
N LEU A 3 20.44 -3.95 -17.61
CA LEU A 3 19.33 -3.22 -18.20
C LEU A 3 19.65 -2.87 -19.65
N GLN A 4 18.82 -3.34 -20.57
CA GLN A 4 18.99 -3.05 -21.99
C GLN A 4 18.11 -1.87 -22.39
N PHE A 5 18.75 -0.73 -22.66
CA PHE A 5 18.07 0.47 -23.14
C PHE A 5 17.77 0.31 -24.63
N GLU A 6 16.49 0.24 -24.97
CA GLU A 6 16.03 0.19 -26.36
C GLU A 6 15.65 1.59 -26.88
N ILE A 7 15.13 2.43 -25.99
CA ILE A 7 14.92 3.87 -26.22
C ILE A 7 15.55 4.61 -25.05
N GLY A 8 16.38 5.60 -25.34
CA GLY A 8 17.13 6.33 -24.31
C GLY A 8 18.63 6.18 -24.48
N ASP A 9 19.37 6.69 -23.51
CA ASP A 9 20.84 6.59 -23.46
C ASP A 9 21.23 6.04 -22.08
N PRO A 10 21.87 4.86 -21.98
CA PRO A 10 22.28 4.29 -20.70
C PRO A 10 23.33 5.13 -19.97
N GLN A 11 24.09 5.98 -20.68
CA GLN A 11 25.05 6.91 -20.07
C GLN A 11 24.40 8.22 -19.63
N ARG A 12 23.20 8.52 -20.14
CA ARG A 12 22.41 9.70 -19.78
C ARG A 12 20.93 9.34 -19.66
N PRO A 13 20.55 8.51 -18.66
CA PRO A 13 19.17 8.14 -18.46
C PRO A 13 18.33 9.39 -18.16
N ARG A 14 17.05 9.35 -18.52
CA ARG A 14 16.15 10.51 -18.38
C ARG A 14 15.63 10.72 -16.96
N GLY A 15 15.85 9.76 -16.07
CA GLY A 15 15.30 9.73 -14.71
C GLY A 15 13.92 9.06 -14.64
N HIS A 16 13.37 8.61 -15.76
CA HIS A 16 12.11 7.88 -15.81
C HIS A 16 12.08 6.90 -16.99
N ALA A 17 11.62 5.68 -16.74
CA ALA A 17 11.68 4.60 -17.71
C ALA A 17 10.45 3.69 -17.67
N LEU A 18 10.00 3.27 -18.85
CA LEU A 18 9.14 2.11 -19.00
C LEU A 18 10.02 0.86 -18.97
N LEU A 19 9.96 0.12 -17.86
CA LEU A 19 10.63 -1.16 -17.72
C LEU A 19 9.68 -2.26 -18.18
N TYR A 20 10.15 -3.20 -18.99
CA TYR A 20 9.37 -4.38 -19.33
C TYR A 20 10.18 -5.68 -19.32
N PHE A 21 9.45 -6.77 -19.15
CA PHE A 21 9.95 -8.13 -19.11
C PHE A 21 9.15 -9.01 -20.07
N ARG A 22 9.74 -10.15 -20.44
CA ARG A 22 9.05 -11.22 -21.17
C ARG A 22 9.07 -12.49 -20.36
N VAL A 23 8.06 -13.34 -20.54
CA VAL A 23 8.00 -14.65 -19.91
C VAL A 23 8.27 -15.69 -20.99
N ASP A 24 9.19 -16.62 -20.73
CA ASP A 24 9.61 -17.62 -21.74
C ASP A 24 8.46 -18.50 -22.22
N THR A 25 7.47 -18.74 -21.35
CA THR A 25 6.26 -19.52 -21.67
C THR A 25 5.21 -18.73 -22.45
N GLU A 26 5.33 -17.41 -22.53
CA GLU A 26 4.38 -16.49 -23.19
C GLU A 26 5.13 -15.43 -24.01
N PRO A 27 5.72 -15.82 -25.14
CA PRO A 27 6.63 -14.94 -25.90
C PRO A 27 5.95 -13.69 -26.49
N ASP A 28 4.63 -13.73 -26.67
CA ASP A 28 3.84 -12.63 -27.21
C ASP A 28 3.37 -11.63 -26.14
N SER A 29 3.49 -11.99 -24.86
CA SER A 29 3.10 -11.15 -23.73
C SER A 29 4.29 -10.35 -23.21
N VAL A 30 4.05 -9.09 -22.85
CA VAL A 30 5.04 -8.27 -22.12
C VAL A 30 4.43 -7.77 -20.82
N TYR A 31 5.27 -7.77 -19.78
CA TYR A 31 4.91 -7.33 -18.44
C TYR A 31 5.69 -6.07 -18.13
N GLY A 32 5.01 -4.98 -17.78
CA GLY A 32 5.58 -3.65 -17.68
C GLY A 32 5.36 -3.00 -16.32
N THR A 33 6.29 -2.13 -15.94
CA THR A 33 6.16 -1.18 -14.83
C THR A 33 6.86 0.13 -15.20
N TYR A 34 6.67 1.17 -14.42
CA TYR A 34 7.27 2.48 -14.63
C TYR A 34 8.23 2.82 -13.50
N ILE A 35 9.51 3.04 -13.83
CA ILE A 35 10.55 3.49 -12.90
C ILE A 35 10.62 5.01 -12.89
N ILE A 36 10.76 5.60 -11.72
CA ILE A 36 11.04 7.02 -11.50
C ILE A 36 12.23 7.16 -10.55
N THR A 37 13.22 7.95 -10.94
CA THR A 37 14.29 8.47 -10.09
C THR A 37 14.01 9.96 -9.85
N LEU A 38 13.88 10.35 -8.59
CA LEU A 38 13.60 11.72 -8.20
C LEU A 38 14.87 12.58 -8.30
N PRO A 39 14.84 13.72 -9.02
CA PRO A 39 15.99 14.61 -9.16
C PRO A 39 16.25 15.48 -7.92
N ILE A 40 15.38 15.42 -6.92
CA ILE A 40 15.48 16.18 -5.68
C ILE A 40 15.32 15.19 -4.52
N THR A 41 16.21 15.27 -3.54
CA THR A 41 16.12 14.46 -2.32
C THR A 41 14.80 14.75 -1.60
N ALA A 42 13.86 13.81 -1.72
CA ALA A 42 12.59 13.88 -1.02
C ALA A 42 12.70 13.14 0.32
N ASP A 43 12.65 13.89 1.41
CA ASP A 43 12.43 13.29 2.72
C ASP A 43 10.93 13.02 2.88
N LEU A 44 10.49 11.84 2.43
CA LEU A 44 9.10 11.44 2.54
C LEU A 44 8.62 11.38 3.98
N THR A 45 9.50 11.27 4.98
CA THR A 45 9.06 11.28 6.40
C THR A 45 8.38 12.59 6.79
N LYS A 46 8.67 13.70 6.07
CA LYS A 46 8.00 15.00 6.25
C LYS A 46 6.59 15.05 5.68
N TYR A 47 6.27 14.15 4.75
CA TYR A 47 5.00 14.09 4.03
C TYR A 47 4.18 12.85 4.39
N VAL A 48 4.80 11.89 5.07
CA VAL A 48 4.15 10.75 5.68
C VAL A 48 3.43 11.25 6.93
N PRO A 49 2.10 11.14 6.99
CA PRO A 49 1.37 11.49 8.20
C PRO A 49 1.92 10.71 9.40
N PRO A 50 2.04 11.34 10.59
CA PRO A 50 2.66 10.72 11.77
C PRO A 50 2.10 9.34 12.13
N PHE A 51 0.82 9.09 11.80
CA PHE A 51 0.15 7.81 12.06
C PHE A 51 0.57 6.67 11.12
N LEU A 52 1.11 6.95 9.93
CA LEU A 52 1.64 5.92 9.00
C LEU A 52 3.11 5.60 9.27
N ALA A 53 3.84 6.49 9.95
CA ALA A 53 5.28 6.36 10.19
C ALA A 53 5.66 5.07 10.96
N ALA A 54 4.78 4.59 11.85
CA ALA A 54 5.00 3.35 12.59
C ALA A 54 4.89 2.08 11.72
N HIS A 55 4.08 2.11 10.65
CA HIS A 55 3.84 0.96 9.77
C HIS A 55 4.80 0.92 8.56
N LEU A 56 5.48 2.03 8.26
CA LEU A 56 6.38 2.18 7.12
C LEU A 56 7.87 1.93 7.48
N GLY A 57 8.12 1.40 8.67
CA GLY A 57 9.46 1.14 9.21
C GLY A 57 9.90 2.26 10.14
N SER A 58 9.70 2.05 11.44
CA SER A 58 10.20 2.95 12.48
C SER A 58 11.72 3.11 12.37
N GLY A 59 12.19 4.35 12.13
CA GLY A 59 13.59 4.72 12.28
C GLY A 59 14.44 4.58 11.02
N GLY A 60 14.27 5.51 10.07
CA GLY A 60 15.32 5.93 9.12
C GLY A 60 15.99 4.85 8.26
N SER A 61 15.47 3.62 8.26
CA SER A 61 16.07 2.44 7.62
C SER A 61 15.04 1.59 6.89
N GLY A 62 13.78 2.05 6.83
CA GLY A 62 12.70 1.42 6.06
C GLY A 62 12.70 1.85 4.58
N PRO A 63 11.81 1.31 3.74
CA PRO A 63 11.71 1.56 2.30
C PRO A 63 11.59 3.05 1.89
N LEU A 64 11.28 3.93 2.84
CA LEU A 64 11.12 5.37 2.63
C LEU A 64 12.34 6.20 3.00
N ALA A 65 13.34 5.63 3.66
CA ALA A 65 14.52 6.37 4.10
C ALA A 65 15.39 6.84 2.92
N ASN A 66 15.35 6.09 1.81
CA ASN A 66 16.02 6.40 0.55
C ASN A 66 15.03 6.31 -0.61
N PHE A 67 13.96 7.11 -0.58
CA PHE A 67 12.96 7.15 -1.65
C PHE A 67 13.41 8.02 -2.83
N SER A 68 14.66 7.86 -3.27
CA SER A 68 15.19 8.56 -4.44
C SER A 68 14.83 7.85 -5.74
N ALA A 69 14.48 6.56 -5.72
CA ALA A 69 14.02 5.83 -6.88
C ALA A 69 13.00 4.74 -6.51
N PHE A 70 11.99 4.53 -7.36
CA PHE A 70 10.94 3.53 -7.13
C PHE A 70 10.25 3.13 -8.44
N ALA A 71 9.47 2.05 -8.42
CA ALA A 71 8.64 1.59 -9.52
C ALA A 71 7.15 1.56 -9.17
N MET A 72 6.30 1.88 -10.15
CA MET A 72 4.84 1.87 -10.05
C MET A 72 4.22 1.24 -11.30
N PRO A 73 3.42 0.16 -11.17
CA PRO A 73 3.19 -0.63 -9.94
C PRO A 73 4.47 -1.34 -9.45
N PRO A 74 4.58 -1.70 -8.16
CA PRO A 74 5.80 -2.35 -7.60
C PRO A 74 6.05 -3.75 -8.17
N MET A 75 5.08 -4.29 -8.89
CA MET A 75 5.18 -5.49 -9.69
C MET A 75 4.93 -5.14 -11.16
N SER A 76 5.61 -5.82 -12.08
CA SER A 76 5.29 -5.72 -13.50
C SER A 76 3.93 -6.35 -13.79
N GLU A 77 3.07 -5.61 -14.50
CA GLU A 77 1.73 -6.06 -14.90
C GLU A 77 1.65 -6.31 -16.40
N LEU A 78 0.69 -7.14 -16.83
CA LEU A 78 0.48 -7.40 -18.25
C LEU A 78 0.14 -6.10 -18.99
N VAL A 79 0.88 -5.79 -20.05
CA VAL A 79 0.67 -4.56 -20.83
C VAL A 79 -0.29 -4.83 -21.99
N GLU A 80 -1.47 -4.20 -21.92
CA GLU A 80 -2.42 -4.24 -23.03
C GLU A 80 -1.85 -3.59 -24.29
N GLY A 81 -1.96 -4.29 -25.42
CA GLY A 81 -1.38 -3.84 -26.70
C GLY A 81 0.12 -4.14 -26.84
N GLY A 82 0.72 -4.83 -25.87
CA GLY A 82 2.03 -5.45 -25.97
C GLY A 82 3.19 -4.47 -26.14
N TYR A 83 4.29 -4.97 -26.69
CA TYR A 83 5.53 -4.21 -26.87
C TYR A 83 5.34 -2.94 -27.71
N ASP A 84 4.57 -3.00 -28.80
CA ASP A 84 4.34 -1.84 -29.66
C ASP A 84 3.64 -0.68 -28.93
N HIS A 85 2.82 -1.01 -27.92
CA HIS A 85 2.21 0.00 -27.06
C HIS A 85 3.28 0.75 -26.25
N LEU A 86 4.22 0.01 -25.64
CA LEU A 86 5.32 0.59 -24.86
C LEU A 86 6.20 1.50 -25.70
N VAL A 87 6.57 1.08 -26.91
CA VAL A 87 7.36 1.90 -27.85
C VAL A 87 6.65 3.21 -28.18
N ARG A 88 5.34 3.16 -28.49
CA ARG A 88 4.56 4.38 -28.75
C ARG A 88 4.46 5.27 -27.51
N LEU A 89 4.31 4.67 -26.33
CA LEU A 89 4.19 5.40 -25.07
C LEU A 89 5.51 6.11 -24.72
N ALA A 90 6.64 5.40 -24.78
CA ALA A 90 7.98 5.92 -24.54
C ALA A 90 8.29 7.11 -25.45
N ASN A 91 8.04 6.98 -26.76
CA ASN A 91 8.29 8.06 -27.72
C ASN A 91 7.40 9.28 -27.48
N ARG A 92 6.12 9.10 -27.14
CA ARG A 92 5.19 10.22 -26.88
C ARG A 92 5.54 11.00 -25.61
N ARG A 93 5.96 10.29 -24.57
CA ARG A 93 6.28 10.88 -23.26
C ARG A 93 7.71 11.37 -23.17
N GLY A 94 8.58 10.88 -24.05
CA GLY A 94 10.01 11.03 -23.89
C GLY A 94 10.51 10.24 -22.69
N ASP A 95 9.99 9.04 -22.45
CA ASP A 95 10.55 8.11 -21.45
C ASP A 95 11.68 7.27 -22.06
N ASP A 96 12.57 6.75 -21.21
CA ASP A 96 13.42 5.62 -21.61
C ASP A 96 12.55 4.35 -21.73
N LEU A 97 12.90 3.45 -22.65
CA LEU A 97 12.33 2.11 -22.73
C LEU A 97 13.45 1.11 -22.43
N VAL A 98 13.25 0.34 -21.37
CA VAL A 98 14.28 -0.54 -20.82
C VAL A 98 13.74 -1.96 -20.75
N TYR A 99 14.51 -2.89 -21.31
CA TYR A 99 14.25 -4.31 -21.19
C TYR A 99 14.96 -4.89 -19.97
N GLY A 100 14.16 -5.49 -19.08
CA GLY A 100 14.61 -6.15 -17.86
C GLY A 100 14.89 -7.66 -18.04
N GLY A 101 14.90 -8.19 -19.25
CA GLY A 101 15.17 -9.61 -19.47
C GLY A 101 13.97 -10.54 -19.28
N ASN A 102 14.26 -11.83 -19.20
CA ASN A 102 13.26 -12.90 -19.19
C ASN A 102 12.94 -13.33 -17.75
N MET A 103 11.65 -13.48 -17.46
CA MET A 103 11.14 -14.00 -16.20
C MET A 103 10.73 -15.47 -16.36
N PHE A 104 11.08 -16.29 -15.36
CA PHE A 104 10.85 -17.75 -15.39
C PHE A 104 9.56 -18.22 -14.69
N SER A 105 8.78 -17.33 -14.08
CA SER A 105 7.64 -17.77 -13.25
C SER A 105 6.67 -16.64 -12.89
N TYR A 106 5.41 -17.01 -12.66
CA TYR A 106 4.41 -16.22 -11.92
C TYR A 106 4.68 -16.14 -10.40
N ASP A 107 5.92 -16.35 -9.97
CA ASP A 107 6.30 -16.21 -8.55
C ASP A 107 6.34 -14.73 -8.19
N LEU A 108 5.35 -14.32 -7.39
CA LEU A 108 5.14 -12.93 -6.99
C LEU A 108 6.40 -12.33 -6.35
N ALA A 109 7.09 -13.09 -5.50
CA ALA A 109 8.26 -12.61 -4.78
C ALA A 109 9.44 -12.34 -5.73
N ARG A 110 9.66 -13.24 -6.69
CA ARG A 110 10.73 -13.09 -7.70
C ARG A 110 10.46 -11.95 -8.68
N MET A 111 9.20 -11.71 -9.03
CA MET A 111 8.82 -10.57 -9.89
C MET A 111 9.08 -9.24 -9.18
N MET A 112 8.70 -9.13 -7.90
CA MET A 112 9.00 -7.94 -7.09
C MET A 112 10.51 -7.74 -6.92
N GLU A 113 11.27 -8.81 -6.68
CA GLU A 113 12.74 -8.75 -6.58
C GLU A 113 13.39 -8.26 -7.89
N SER A 114 12.90 -8.74 -9.03
CA SER A 114 13.41 -8.33 -10.36
C SER A 114 13.14 -6.85 -10.64
N VAL A 115 11.93 -6.36 -10.30
CA VAL A 115 11.60 -4.93 -10.40
C VAL A 115 12.47 -4.10 -9.45
N ALA A 116 12.64 -4.54 -8.21
CA ALA A 116 13.48 -3.83 -7.23
C ALA A 116 14.95 -3.76 -7.68
N GLN A 117 15.49 -4.84 -8.25
CA GLN A 117 16.84 -4.85 -8.81
C GLN A 117 16.97 -3.89 -10.00
N ALA A 118 15.99 -3.86 -10.89
CA ALA A 118 15.96 -2.94 -12.03
C ALA A 118 15.88 -1.47 -11.58
N VAL A 119 15.10 -1.15 -10.54
CA VAL A 119 15.06 0.20 -9.95
C VAL A 119 16.43 0.62 -9.45
N GLN A 120 17.12 -0.27 -8.72
CA GLN A 120 18.46 0.03 -8.21
C GLN A 120 19.43 0.32 -9.35
N GLU A 121 19.50 -0.55 -10.35
CA GLU A 121 20.40 -0.41 -11.50
C GLU A 121 20.12 0.85 -12.32
N TYR A 122 18.85 1.17 -12.56
CA TYR A 122 18.48 2.39 -13.27
C TYR A 122 18.84 3.65 -12.45
N SER A 123 18.65 3.63 -11.14
CA SER A 123 19.00 4.74 -10.26
C SER A 123 20.51 4.96 -10.15
N ASP A 124 21.30 3.88 -10.15
CA ASP A 124 22.75 3.93 -10.15
C ASP A 124 23.27 4.53 -11.47
N ALA A 125 22.64 4.19 -12.61
CA ALA A 125 22.95 4.78 -13.90
C ALA A 125 22.62 6.29 -13.96
N CYS A 126 21.50 6.71 -13.35
CA CYS A 126 21.16 8.13 -13.23
C CYS A 126 22.21 8.89 -12.39
N SER A 127 22.60 8.31 -11.25
CA SER A 127 23.57 8.93 -10.33
C SER A 127 24.96 9.08 -10.95
N GLN A 128 25.38 8.11 -11.78
CA GLN A 128 26.65 8.17 -12.50
C GLN A 128 26.65 9.26 -13.59
N ALA A 129 25.54 9.44 -14.29
CA ALA A 129 25.38 10.50 -15.28
C ALA A 129 25.50 11.91 -14.67
N ASP A 130 25.00 12.10 -13.45
CA ASP A 130 25.13 13.36 -12.70
C ASP A 130 26.58 13.63 -12.27
N THR A 131 27.39 12.58 -12.03
CA THR A 131 28.81 12.75 -11.68
C THR A 131 29.70 13.05 -12.90
N ASP A 132 29.36 12.54 -14.08
CA ASP A 132 30.11 12.80 -15.33
C ASP A 132 29.64 14.08 -16.06
N GLY A 133 28.43 14.56 -15.74
CA GLY A 133 27.86 15.81 -16.24
C GLY A 133 28.34 17.05 -15.50
N GLY A 134 29.64 17.35 -15.55
CA GLY A 134 30.22 18.67 -15.29
C GLY A 134 29.66 19.44 -14.08
N ALA A 135 30.34 19.30 -12.94
CA ALA A 135 30.17 20.12 -11.76
C ALA A 135 30.05 21.63 -12.11
N ALA A 136 28.82 22.14 -12.12
CA ALA A 136 28.55 23.48 -11.59
C ALA A 136 28.29 23.29 -10.09
N SER A 137 29.37 23.03 -9.35
CA SER A 137 29.39 23.20 -7.91
C SER A 137 29.03 24.65 -7.61
N VAL A 138 27.81 24.91 -7.16
CA VAL A 138 27.55 26.13 -6.39
C VAL A 138 28.28 25.92 -5.07
N PRO A 139 29.31 26.73 -4.74
CA PRO A 139 30.03 26.56 -3.49
C PRO A 139 29.07 26.83 -2.34
N ALA A 140 29.18 26.01 -1.29
CA ALA A 140 28.62 26.31 0.01
C ALA A 140 29.31 27.57 0.53
N ASP A 141 28.73 28.73 0.24
CA ASP A 141 29.14 29.99 0.84
C ASP A 141 28.35 30.17 2.14
N ASP A 142 29.12 30.15 3.22
CA ASP A 142 28.74 30.50 4.58
C ASP A 142 28.29 31.98 4.57
N ALA A 143 27.00 32.24 4.35
CA ALA A 143 26.45 33.59 4.33
C ALA A 143 25.16 33.67 5.14
N ALA A 144 25.25 34.44 6.23
CA ALA A 144 24.21 34.71 7.20
C ALA A 144 22.84 35.06 6.59
N LEU A 145 21.79 34.56 7.24
CA LEU A 145 20.39 34.92 7.00
C LEU A 145 20.19 36.45 7.05
N PRO A 146 19.54 37.08 6.05
CA PRO A 146 18.83 38.32 6.29
C PRO A 146 17.46 37.98 6.86
N GLU A 147 17.23 38.42 8.10
CA GLU A 147 15.89 38.58 8.65
C GLU A 147 15.05 39.42 7.69
N THR A 148 13.93 38.90 7.18
CA THR A 148 12.71 39.65 6.81
C THR A 148 11.73 38.76 6.05
N VAL A 149 11.09 37.83 6.76
CA VAL A 149 9.69 37.44 6.49
C VAL A 149 9.03 36.96 7.79
N SER A 150 9.36 37.60 8.90
CA SER A 150 8.54 37.59 10.12
C SER A 150 7.46 38.65 9.92
N GLY A 151 6.34 38.30 9.28
CA GLY A 151 5.31 39.29 8.98
C GLY A 151 3.93 38.80 8.55
N LEU A 152 3.71 37.50 8.33
CA LEU A 152 2.43 37.05 7.77
C LEU A 152 1.69 35.92 8.50
N LEU A 153 2.14 35.49 9.69
CA LEU A 153 1.42 34.42 10.42
C LEU A 153 1.05 34.77 11.87
N ALA A 154 1.04 36.07 12.23
CA ALA A 154 0.48 36.51 13.50
C ALA A 154 -0.99 36.94 13.34
N GLY A 155 -1.89 36.01 13.65
CA GLY A 155 -3.31 36.26 13.89
C GLY A 155 -4.15 35.10 13.37
N GLY A 156 -4.85 34.31 14.16
CA GLY A 156 -5.11 34.34 15.59
C GLY A 156 -6.34 33.46 15.83
N GLY A 157 -6.32 32.71 16.93
CA GLY A 157 -7.54 32.30 17.63
C GLY A 157 -8.03 30.88 17.37
N GLY A 158 -8.11 30.12 18.46
CA GLY A 158 -9.26 29.24 18.70
C GLY A 158 -8.89 27.82 19.05
N ASP A 159 -8.78 27.54 20.35
CA ASP A 159 -8.91 26.21 20.92
C ASP A 159 -10.08 25.45 20.28
N ARG A 160 -9.73 24.32 19.66
CA ARG A 160 -10.56 23.14 19.54
C ARG A 160 -9.63 22.02 19.10
N GLU A 161 -9.19 21.21 20.06
CA GLU A 161 -8.85 19.82 19.77
C GLU A 161 -10.08 19.22 19.09
N VAL A 162 -10.05 19.16 17.76
CA VAL A 162 -11.00 18.34 17.02
C VAL A 162 -10.41 16.94 17.08
N ASP A 163 -10.88 16.18 18.07
CA ASP A 163 -10.85 14.73 18.05
C ASP A 163 -11.59 14.25 16.79
N THR A 164 -10.84 14.22 15.69
CA THR A 164 -11.26 13.65 14.41
C THR A 164 -10.38 12.44 14.21
N GLY A 165 -10.72 11.41 15.00
CA GLY A 165 -9.99 10.18 15.17
C GLY A 165 -9.71 9.42 13.88
N GLY A 166 -8.73 8.51 13.96
CA GLY A 166 -8.19 7.69 12.87
C GLY A 166 -9.21 6.89 12.04
N LEU A 167 -10.49 6.91 12.41
CA LEU A 167 -11.62 6.37 11.65
C LEU A 167 -11.73 6.98 10.24
N GLY A 168 -11.50 8.28 10.09
CA GLY A 168 -11.63 8.96 8.78
C GLY A 168 -10.50 8.62 7.78
N VAL A 169 -9.33 8.22 8.28
CA VAL A 169 -8.20 7.79 7.44
C VAL A 169 -8.43 6.38 6.93
N ASN A 170 -8.85 5.47 7.81
CA ASN A 170 -9.09 4.08 7.44
C ASN A 170 -10.26 3.94 6.46
N GLU A 171 -11.26 4.84 6.54
CA GLU A 171 -12.40 4.89 5.61
C GLU A 171 -11.98 5.06 4.14
N VAL A 172 -10.98 5.93 3.87
CA VAL A 172 -10.45 6.13 2.52
C VAL A 172 -9.68 4.88 2.06
N LEU A 173 -8.87 4.28 2.93
CA LEU A 173 -8.11 3.07 2.61
C LEU A 173 -9.02 1.89 2.24
N TRP A 174 -10.07 1.67 3.01
CA TRP A 174 -11.01 0.56 2.77
C TRP A 174 -11.75 0.67 1.43
N SER A 175 -11.89 1.88 0.87
CA SER A 175 -12.49 2.09 -0.45
C SER A 175 -11.65 1.52 -1.61
N PHE A 176 -10.34 1.39 -1.44
CA PHE A 176 -9.42 0.86 -2.45
C PHE A 176 -9.09 -0.62 -2.28
N MET A 177 -9.48 -1.22 -1.16
CA MET A 177 -9.17 -2.61 -0.83
C MET A 177 -10.09 -3.61 -1.56
N SER A 178 -9.62 -4.84 -1.75
CA SER A 178 -10.50 -5.93 -2.17
C SER A 178 -11.43 -6.35 -1.04
N GLU A 179 -12.51 -7.08 -1.37
CA GLU A 179 -13.40 -7.66 -0.35
C GLU A 179 -12.63 -8.60 0.59
N GLY A 180 -11.70 -9.40 0.05
CA GLY A 180 -10.84 -10.29 0.83
C GLY A 180 -9.94 -9.54 1.81
N ASP A 181 -9.34 -8.42 1.38
CA ASP A 181 -8.49 -7.61 2.26
C ASP A 181 -9.31 -6.93 3.36
N ARG A 182 -10.53 -6.45 3.04
CA ARG A 182 -11.46 -5.91 4.03
C ARG A 182 -11.86 -6.98 5.07
N LEU A 183 -12.04 -8.23 4.66
CA LEU A 183 -12.29 -9.34 5.58
C LEU A 183 -11.07 -9.70 6.43
N ALA A 184 -9.85 -9.60 5.88
CA ALA A 184 -8.62 -9.79 6.64
C ALA A 184 -8.48 -8.73 7.75
N GLU A 185 -8.75 -7.46 7.43
CA GLU A 185 -8.79 -6.39 8.43
C GLU A 185 -9.89 -6.58 9.48
N MET A 186 -11.09 -7.02 9.08
CA MET A 186 -12.16 -7.37 10.03
C MET A 186 -11.69 -8.45 11.01
N GLY A 187 -10.96 -9.46 10.52
CA GLY A 187 -10.36 -10.51 11.36
C GLY A 187 -9.31 -9.97 12.33
N ARG A 188 -8.45 -9.04 11.87
CA ARG A 188 -7.46 -8.38 12.73
C ARG A 188 -8.11 -7.54 13.82
N LEU A 189 -9.16 -6.78 13.49
CA LEU A 189 -9.94 -6.00 14.46
C LEU A 189 -10.64 -6.89 15.47
N LEU A 190 -11.24 -8.01 15.04
CA LEU A 190 -11.85 -8.98 15.94
C LEU A 190 -10.83 -9.55 16.95
N GLY A 191 -9.62 -9.88 16.50
CA GLY A 191 -8.54 -10.35 17.37
C GLY A 191 -8.10 -9.29 18.39
N ARG A 192 -7.96 -8.03 17.95
CA ARG A 192 -7.64 -6.89 18.83
C ARG A 192 -8.74 -6.65 19.86
N LEU A 193 -10.01 -6.72 19.47
CA LEU A 193 -11.15 -6.54 20.35
C LEU A 193 -11.12 -7.56 21.49
N ARG A 194 -10.86 -8.82 21.17
CA ARG A 194 -10.74 -9.89 22.18
C ARG A 194 -9.59 -9.64 23.15
N PHE A 195 -8.43 -9.21 22.66
CA PHE A 195 -7.30 -8.85 23.52
C PHE A 195 -7.65 -7.68 24.46
N ALA A 196 -8.33 -6.65 23.94
CA ALA A 196 -8.80 -5.51 24.75
C ALA A 196 -9.84 -5.93 25.81
N GLN A 197 -10.74 -6.85 25.48
CA GLN A 197 -11.69 -7.45 26.42
C GLN A 197 -11.01 -8.25 27.53
N GLU A 198 -10.02 -9.07 27.19
CA GLU A 198 -9.21 -9.80 28.18
C GLU A 198 -8.43 -8.83 29.10
N GLY A 199 -8.02 -7.68 28.57
CA GLY A 199 -7.38 -6.59 29.31
C GLY A 199 -8.33 -5.63 30.07
N ASN A 200 -9.66 -5.78 29.93
CA ASN A 200 -10.67 -4.82 30.41
C ASN A 200 -10.43 -3.36 29.98
N ASP A 201 -9.83 -3.13 28.80
CA ASP A 201 -9.61 -1.78 28.27
C ASP A 201 -10.86 -1.28 27.55
N THR A 202 -11.77 -0.66 28.31
CA THR A 202 -13.07 -0.18 27.79
C THR A 202 -12.91 0.89 26.71
N SER A 203 -11.88 1.74 26.80
CA SER A 203 -11.61 2.75 25.76
C SER A 203 -11.22 2.10 24.44
N ALA A 204 -10.29 1.14 24.50
CA ALA A 204 -9.88 0.41 23.30
C ALA A 204 -11.01 -0.44 22.71
N ILE A 205 -11.88 -1.02 23.55
CA ILE A 205 -13.07 -1.77 23.11
C ILE A 205 -13.99 -0.87 22.28
N ASP A 206 -14.35 0.30 22.79
CA ASP A 206 -15.28 1.21 22.11
C ASP A 206 -14.69 1.73 20.79
N GLU A 207 -13.39 2.04 20.77
CA GLU A 207 -12.67 2.44 19.56
C GLU A 207 -12.68 1.34 18.50
N ILE A 208 -12.36 0.09 18.88
CA ILE A 208 -12.32 -1.04 17.96
C ILE A 208 -13.72 -1.36 17.43
N ILE A 209 -14.76 -1.29 18.26
CA ILE A 209 -16.16 -1.49 17.81
C ILE A 209 -16.58 -0.42 16.80
N ALA A 210 -16.22 0.84 17.04
CA ALA A 210 -16.46 1.92 16.09
C ALA A 210 -15.72 1.69 14.76
N GLU A 211 -14.47 1.22 14.82
CA GLU A 211 -13.65 0.89 13.66
C GLU A 211 -14.25 -0.28 12.85
N MET A 212 -14.65 -1.37 13.51
CA MET A 212 -15.33 -2.51 12.87
C MET A 212 -16.64 -2.11 12.21
N THR A 213 -17.42 -1.23 12.87
CA THR A 213 -18.69 -0.73 12.34
C THR A 213 -18.46 0.13 11.09
N ALA A 214 -17.43 0.98 11.09
CA ALA A 214 -17.07 1.80 9.94
C ALA A 214 -16.59 0.93 8.76
N LEU A 215 -15.71 -0.04 8.99
CA LEU A 215 -15.28 -1.00 7.97
C LEU A 215 -16.45 -1.78 7.37
N GLY A 216 -17.42 -2.17 8.21
CA GLY A 216 -18.63 -2.87 7.79
C GLY A 216 -19.45 -2.14 6.73
N ARG A 217 -19.37 -0.80 6.64
CA ARG A 217 -20.08 -0.01 5.61
C ARG A 217 -19.54 -0.22 4.19
N HIS A 218 -18.33 -0.74 4.07
CA HIS A 218 -17.68 -1.05 2.78
C HIS A 218 -17.79 -2.53 2.40
N LEU A 219 -18.55 -3.33 3.17
CA LEU A 219 -18.79 -4.74 2.90
C LEU A 219 -20.25 -4.98 2.44
N PRO A 220 -20.52 -6.05 1.67
CA PRO A 220 -21.88 -6.36 1.23
C PRO A 220 -22.82 -6.58 2.42
N GLU A 221 -24.08 -6.12 2.29
CA GLU A 221 -25.10 -6.33 3.34
C GLU A 221 -25.29 -7.81 3.73
N ALA A 222 -25.11 -8.72 2.76
CA ALA A 222 -25.21 -10.17 2.98
C ALA A 222 -24.24 -10.72 4.04
N PHE A 223 -23.17 -9.98 4.35
CA PHE A 223 -22.17 -10.38 5.35
C PHE A 223 -22.67 -10.15 6.79
N SER A 224 -23.72 -9.35 6.98
CA SER A 224 -24.35 -9.11 8.29
C SER A 224 -23.34 -8.68 9.36
N ILE A 225 -22.44 -7.74 9.03
CA ILE A 225 -21.36 -7.28 9.92
C ILE A 225 -21.88 -6.77 11.27
N GLY A 226 -23.09 -6.21 11.32
CA GLY A 226 -23.71 -5.82 12.59
C GLY A 226 -23.89 -6.99 13.57
N SER A 227 -24.24 -8.18 13.08
CA SER A 227 -24.34 -9.39 13.90
C SER A 227 -22.98 -9.87 14.39
N LEU A 228 -21.95 -9.74 13.55
CA LEU A 228 -20.57 -10.03 13.92
C LEU A 228 -20.10 -9.09 15.04
N VAL A 229 -20.27 -7.78 14.88
CA VAL A 229 -19.88 -6.78 15.89
C VAL A 229 -20.65 -6.99 17.20
N HIS A 230 -21.94 -7.31 17.13
CA HIS A 230 -22.74 -7.60 18.31
C HIS A 230 -22.23 -8.84 19.05
N ALA A 231 -21.99 -9.94 18.34
CA ALA A 231 -21.43 -11.17 18.90
C ALA A 231 -20.03 -10.95 19.48
N ALA A 232 -19.22 -10.12 18.82
CA ALA A 232 -17.87 -9.80 19.26
C ALA A 232 -17.85 -8.92 20.52
N GLY A 233 -18.90 -8.14 20.77
CA GLY A 233 -19.07 -7.37 22.01
C GLY A 233 -19.46 -8.21 23.22
N ASP A 234 -19.93 -9.45 23.03
CA ASP A 234 -20.23 -10.37 24.13
C ASP A 234 -18.94 -11.06 24.62
N THR A 235 -18.57 -10.78 25.86
CA THR A 235 -17.36 -11.32 26.52
C THR A 235 -17.50 -12.78 26.95
N SER A 236 -18.66 -13.40 26.74
CA SER A 236 -18.87 -14.82 27.01
C SER A 236 -18.11 -15.71 26.02
N ALA A 237 -17.85 -16.96 26.42
CA ALA A 237 -17.29 -17.96 25.51
C ALA A 237 -18.20 -18.23 24.30
N ASN A 238 -19.52 -18.07 24.48
CA ASN A 238 -20.49 -18.20 23.39
C ASN A 238 -20.37 -17.03 22.41
N GLY A 239 -20.22 -15.80 22.90
CA GLY A 239 -20.01 -14.59 22.08
C GLY A 239 -18.77 -14.69 21.19
N ALA A 240 -17.64 -15.09 21.77
CA ALA A 240 -16.40 -15.31 21.04
C ALA A 240 -16.55 -16.37 19.93
N GLN A 241 -17.22 -17.49 20.22
CA GLN A 241 -17.48 -18.54 19.23
C GLN A 241 -18.44 -18.05 18.14
N LEU A 242 -19.46 -17.27 18.51
CA LEU A 242 -20.43 -16.71 17.59
C LEU A 242 -19.78 -15.71 16.63
N ALA A 243 -18.92 -14.83 17.13
CA ALA A 243 -18.17 -13.87 16.33
C ALA A 243 -17.25 -14.56 15.31
N GLN A 244 -16.58 -15.64 15.71
CA GLN A 244 -15.77 -16.45 14.79
C GLN A 244 -16.61 -17.09 13.69
N LEU A 245 -17.77 -17.67 14.03
CA LEU A 245 -18.68 -18.24 13.04
C LEU A 245 -19.20 -17.18 12.06
N TYR A 246 -19.54 -15.98 12.53
CA TYR A 246 -19.93 -14.87 11.66
C TYR A 246 -18.80 -14.45 10.71
N LEU A 247 -17.55 -14.38 11.20
CA LEU A 247 -16.40 -14.06 10.35
C LEU A 247 -16.14 -15.15 9.30
N ASP A 248 -16.15 -16.42 9.71
CA ASP A 248 -15.97 -17.57 8.80
C ASP A 248 -17.06 -17.60 7.73
N ARG A 249 -18.30 -17.27 8.09
CA ARG A 249 -19.42 -17.13 7.15
C ARG A 249 -19.13 -16.06 6.09
N CYS A 250 -18.57 -14.91 6.48
CA CYS A 250 -18.21 -13.84 5.54
C CYS A 250 -17.17 -14.31 4.52
N TYR A 251 -16.13 -15.03 4.96
CA TYR A 251 -15.15 -15.63 4.05
C TYR A 251 -15.79 -16.64 3.07
N ARG A 252 -16.73 -17.47 3.53
CA ARG A 252 -17.42 -18.44 2.66
C ARG A 252 -18.40 -17.79 1.69
N LEU A 253 -19.03 -16.70 2.09
CA LEU A 253 -19.84 -15.88 1.19
C LEU A 253 -18.98 -15.24 0.11
N SER A 254 -17.83 -14.67 0.48
CA SER A 254 -16.86 -14.09 -0.45
C SER A 254 -16.35 -15.11 -1.47
N SER A 255 -16.08 -16.35 -1.03
CA SER A 255 -15.63 -17.43 -1.92
C SER A 255 -16.75 -18.11 -2.72
N GLY A 256 -18.02 -17.74 -2.52
CA GLY A 256 -19.17 -18.35 -3.18
C GLY A 256 -19.52 -19.79 -2.75
N ASP A 257 -19.04 -20.26 -1.59
CA ASP A 257 -19.25 -21.62 -1.11
C ASP A 257 -20.59 -21.76 -0.36
N ALA A 258 -21.68 -21.90 -1.11
CA ALA A 258 -23.03 -21.99 -0.57
C ALA A 258 -23.29 -23.24 0.30
N GLU A 259 -22.47 -24.30 0.20
CA GLU A 259 -22.61 -25.47 1.07
C GLU A 259 -22.07 -25.17 2.46
N GLN A 260 -20.87 -24.60 2.55
CA GLN A 260 -20.27 -24.24 3.84
C GLN A 260 -21.03 -23.12 4.54
N VAL A 261 -21.53 -22.12 3.80
CA VAL A 261 -22.39 -21.07 4.38
C VAL A 261 -23.59 -21.69 5.11
N ARG A 262 -24.27 -22.67 4.50
CA ARG A 262 -25.43 -23.34 5.13
C ARG A 262 -25.07 -24.09 6.41
N ARG A 263 -23.91 -24.76 6.43
CA ARG A 263 -23.41 -25.47 7.63
C ARG A 263 -23.10 -24.48 8.76
N ILE A 264 -22.46 -23.36 8.42
CA ILE A 264 -22.15 -22.30 9.39
C ILE A 264 -23.43 -21.64 9.90
N ASP A 265 -24.41 -21.35 9.04
CA ASP A 265 -25.71 -20.80 9.44
C ASP A 265 -26.48 -21.71 10.41
N GLU A 266 -26.36 -23.04 10.25
CA GLU A 266 -26.91 -23.99 11.21
C GLU A 266 -26.15 -23.98 12.55
N ALA A 267 -24.81 -23.90 12.51
CA ALA A 267 -23.99 -23.78 13.72
C ALA A 267 -24.31 -22.50 14.50
N ILE A 268 -24.42 -21.35 13.83
CA ILE A 268 -24.82 -20.05 14.40
C ILE A 268 -26.17 -20.20 15.12
N ARG A 269 -27.21 -20.69 14.42
CA ARG A 269 -28.55 -20.85 14.99
C ARG A 269 -28.61 -21.81 16.17
N ASN A 270 -27.74 -22.83 16.21
CA ASN A 270 -27.66 -23.77 17.32
C ASN A 270 -26.96 -23.14 18.54
N LEU A 271 -25.99 -22.26 18.32
CA LEU A 271 -25.28 -21.55 19.38
C LEU A 271 -26.14 -20.44 19.99
N GLU A 272 -26.85 -19.67 19.15
CA GLU A 272 -27.79 -18.62 19.59
C GLU A 272 -28.96 -19.18 20.42
N ARG A 273 -29.35 -20.44 20.19
CA ARG A 273 -30.37 -21.13 21.00
C ARG A 273 -29.88 -21.60 22.37
N ARG A 274 -28.56 -21.57 22.62
CA ARG A 274 -27.92 -22.04 23.87
C ARG A 274 -27.50 -20.90 24.80
N GLY A 275 -27.41 -19.66 24.29
CA GLY A 275 -27.27 -18.44 25.09
C GLY A 275 -28.62 -17.91 25.54
#